data_AF-A0A517MMM4-F1
#
_entry.id   AF-A0A517MMM4-F1
#
_cell.length_a   1.000
_cell.length_b   1.000
_cell.length_c   1.000
_cell.angle_alpha   90.00
_cell.angle_beta   90.00
_cell.angle_gamma   90.00
#
_symmetry.space_group_name_H-M   'P 1'
#
loop_
_entity.id
_entity.type
_entity.pdbx_description
1 polymer ?
#
loop_
_entity_poly.entity_id
_entity_poly.type
_entity_poly.pdbx_seq_one_letter_code
_entity_poly.pdbx_strand_id
1 'polypeptide(L)'
;MKTVFGFRELVMGSLLWAGGILAALAIPSLVLADDHSICGPWGCGPSTDALVAMHLAWIAAIWPPLFFLPWRLGWSRKTISRLGALLAIGGFAGVLAVVMWQWIVWRPTANEFIRPYTWQRCGFVLAGAVDWPTIQALVAGIVLWVHAGPRPNPVDSVGREAAIDVK
;
A
#
# COMPACT_ATOMS: atom_id res chain seq x y z
N MET A 1 13.70 -20.81 -18.30
CA MET A 1 14.90 -20.38 -17.56
C MET A 1 14.74 -20.83 -16.12
N LYS A 2 15.60 -21.72 -15.60
CA LYS A 2 15.57 -22.11 -14.17
C LYS A 2 16.48 -21.13 -13.42
N THR A 3 15.91 -20.15 -12.74
CA THR A 3 16.67 -19.30 -11.82
C THR A 3 16.88 -20.07 -10.51
N VAL A 4 18.10 -20.59 -10.31
CA VAL A 4 18.48 -21.21 -9.05
C VAL A 4 18.91 -20.09 -8.10
N PHE A 5 18.19 -19.92 -6.99
CA PHE A 5 18.63 -19.03 -5.93
C PHE A 5 19.90 -19.59 -5.30
N GLY A 6 20.96 -18.78 -5.23
CA GLY A 6 22.13 -19.16 -4.46
C GLY A 6 21.79 -19.14 -2.97
N PHE A 7 22.27 -20.13 -2.21
CA PHE A 7 22.09 -20.19 -0.75
C PHE A 7 22.48 -18.85 -0.08
N ARG A 8 23.59 -18.24 -0.51
CA ARG A 8 24.05 -16.95 -0.02
C ARG A 8 23.04 -15.81 -0.26
N GLU A 9 22.39 -15.78 -1.42
CA GLU A 9 21.39 -14.77 -1.76
C GLU A 9 20.14 -14.91 -0.89
N LEU A 10 19.69 -16.15 -0.65
CA LEU A 10 18.54 -16.42 0.23
C LEU A 10 18.82 -15.99 1.67
N VAL A 11 20.00 -16.33 2.20
CA VAL A 11 20.37 -15.97 3.57
C VAL A 11 20.51 -14.46 3.72
N MET A 12 21.31 -13.81 2.86
CA MET A 12 21.51 -12.35 2.93
C MET A 12 20.20 -11.59 2.69
N GLY A 13 19.40 -12.01 1.70
CA GLY A 13 18.11 -11.40 1.41
C GLY A 13 17.14 -11.50 2.59
N SER A 14 17.07 -12.68 3.24
CA SER A 14 16.22 -12.89 4.41
C SER A 14 16.69 -12.08 5.61
N LEU A 15 18.00 -11.99 5.86
CA LEU A 15 18.57 -11.19 6.94
C LEU A 15 18.33 -9.70 6.74
N LEU A 16 18.54 -9.19 5.53
CA LEU A 16 18.27 -7.78 5.19
C LEU A 16 16.78 -7.46 5.30
N TRP A 17 15.92 -8.37 4.85
CA TRP A 17 14.46 -8.20 4.94
C TRP A 17 13.98 -8.20 6.39
N ALA A 18 14.39 -9.19 7.19
CA ALA A 18 14.07 -9.26 8.62
C ALA A 18 14.63 -8.05 9.38
N GLY A 19 15.88 -7.67 9.09
CA GLY A 19 16.52 -6.48 9.66
C GLY A 19 15.77 -5.19 9.33
N GLY A 20 15.25 -5.04 8.10
CA GLY A 20 14.43 -3.90 7.70
C GLY A 20 13.10 -3.80 8.47
N ILE A 21 12.44 -4.93 8.70
CA ILE A 21 11.22 -4.98 9.53
C ILE A 21 11.54 -4.62 10.98
N LEU A 22 12.57 -5.22 11.56
CA LEU A 22 12.99 -4.93 12.94
C LEU A 22 13.41 -3.48 13.12
N ALA A 23 14.12 -2.90 12.14
CA ALA A 23 14.50 -1.50 12.14
C ALA A 23 13.28 -0.58 12.11
N ALA A 24 12.26 -0.88 11.29
CA ALA A 24 11.01 -0.13 11.26
C ALA A 24 10.27 -0.19 12.61
N LEU A 25 10.22 -1.37 13.23
CA LEU A 25 9.58 -1.56 14.54
C LEU A 25 10.35 -0.92 15.70
N ALA A 26 11.65 -0.64 15.52
CA ALA A 26 12.47 0.03 16.53
C ALA A 26 12.35 1.57 16.50
N ILE A 27 11.66 2.16 15.52
CA ILE A 27 11.50 3.62 15.43
C ILE A 27 10.95 4.26 16.72
N PRO A 28 9.94 3.69 17.41
CA PRO A 28 9.41 4.29 18.64
C PRO A 28 10.43 4.43 19.77
N SER A 29 11.51 3.62 19.77
CA SER A 29 12.56 3.73 20.80
C SER A 29 13.62 4.79 20.47
N LEU A 30 13.63 5.31 19.23
CA LEU A 30 14.63 6.27 18.74
C LEU A 30 14.10 7.71 18.73
N VAL A 31 12.79 7.89 18.66
CA VAL A 31 12.17 9.21 18.49
C VAL A 31 11.79 9.78 19.85
N LEU A 32 12.55 10.76 20.33
CA LEU A 32 12.25 11.57 21.53
C LEU A 32 11.10 12.58 21.33
N ALA A 33 10.25 12.42 20.31
CA ALA A 33 9.16 13.38 20.07
C ALA A 33 8.08 13.17 21.12
N ASP A 34 7.90 14.18 21.98
CA ASP A 34 6.93 14.23 23.07
C ASP A 34 5.54 13.75 22.64
N ASP A 35 4.88 13.02 23.55
CA ASP A 35 3.57 12.34 23.45
C ASP A 35 2.41 13.25 22.98
N HIS A 36 2.44 13.68 21.73
CA HIS A 36 1.33 14.36 21.08
C HIS A 36 0.61 13.34 20.19
N SER A 37 -0.23 12.56 20.85
CA SER A 37 -1.28 11.79 20.20
C SER A 37 -2.12 12.72 19.33
N ILE A 38 -2.40 12.30 18.09
CA ILE A 38 -3.34 13.02 17.23
C ILE A 38 -4.73 12.82 17.83
N CYS A 39 -5.12 13.75 18.70
CA CYS A 39 -6.44 13.82 19.31
C CYS A 39 -7.30 14.87 18.61
N GLY A 40 -8.59 14.58 18.46
CA GLY A 40 -9.57 15.53 17.99
C GLY A 40 -11.00 15.13 18.37
N PRO A 41 -12.03 15.84 17.87
CA PRO A 41 -13.43 15.48 18.08
C PRO A 41 -13.79 14.05 17.62
N TRP A 42 -12.95 13.46 16.76
CA TRP A 42 -13.07 12.08 16.27
C TRP A 42 -12.41 11.03 17.17
N GLY A 43 -11.79 11.41 18.29
CA GLY A 43 -11.13 10.53 19.24
C GLY A 43 -9.62 10.79 19.37
N CYS A 44 -8.97 9.98 20.21
CA CYS A 44 -7.52 9.95 20.37
C CYS A 44 -6.97 8.62 19.83
N GLY A 45 -5.82 8.70 19.17
CA GLY A 45 -5.14 7.54 18.60
C GLY A 45 -3.95 7.09 19.42
N PRO A 46 -3.29 5.99 19.00
CA PRO A 46 -1.94 5.68 19.47
C PRO A 46 -0.97 6.82 19.11
N SER A 47 0.22 6.76 19.67
CA SER A 47 1.29 7.71 19.38
C SER A 47 1.68 7.65 17.89
N THR A 48 2.05 8.81 17.32
CA THR A 48 2.28 8.95 15.87
C THR A 48 3.49 8.12 15.40
N ASP A 49 4.52 8.02 16.24
CA ASP A 49 5.68 7.16 16.05
C ASP A 49 5.30 5.68 15.95
N ALA A 50 4.39 5.19 16.79
CA ALA A 50 3.90 3.82 16.75
C ALA A 50 3.14 3.54 15.44
N LEU A 51 2.29 4.47 14.98
CA LEU A 51 1.61 4.34 13.69
C LEU A 51 2.61 4.30 12.53
N VAL A 52 3.56 5.23 12.51
CA VAL A 52 4.60 5.29 11.48
C VAL A 52 5.42 4.00 11.47
N ALA A 53 5.82 3.50 12.63
CA ALA A 53 6.56 2.25 12.77
C ALA A 53 5.78 1.06 12.17
N MET A 54 4.48 0.93 12.49
CA MET A 54 3.64 -0.13 11.95
C MET A 54 3.46 -0.01 10.43
N HIS A 55 3.24 1.20 9.92
CA HIS A 55 3.10 1.40 8.48
C HIS A 55 4.39 1.07 7.72
N LEU A 56 5.54 1.48 8.26
CA LEU A 56 6.86 1.17 7.70
C LEU A 56 7.18 -0.33 7.80
N ALA A 57 6.80 -0.99 8.90
CA ALA A 57 6.95 -2.43 9.04
C ALA A 57 6.15 -3.18 7.96
N TRP A 58 4.91 -2.76 7.68
CA TRP A 58 4.13 -3.33 6.57
C TRP A 58 4.75 -3.06 5.20
N ILE A 59 5.28 -1.86 4.96
CA ILE A 59 6.00 -1.55 3.71
C ILE A 59 7.22 -2.48 3.57
N ALA A 60 8.04 -2.61 4.61
CA ALA A 60 9.21 -3.47 4.63
C ALA A 60 8.85 -4.97 4.51
N ALA A 61 7.71 -5.39 5.07
CA ALA A 61 7.24 -6.76 4.97
C ALA A 61 6.74 -7.10 3.57
N ILE A 62 5.95 -6.22 2.95
CA ILE A 62 5.22 -6.51 1.71
C ILE A 62 6.01 -6.13 0.47
N TRP A 63 6.60 -4.93 0.43
CA TRP A 63 7.13 -4.38 -0.81
C TRP A 63 8.36 -5.14 -1.33
N PRO A 64 9.38 -5.46 -0.52
CA PRO A 64 10.53 -6.19 -0.99
C PRO A 64 10.18 -7.51 -1.69
N PRO A 65 9.42 -8.47 -1.11
CA PRO A 65 9.06 -9.69 -1.84
C PRO A 65 8.18 -9.38 -3.06
N LEU A 66 7.31 -8.38 -2.97
CA LEU A 66 6.40 -8.02 -4.05
C LEU A 66 7.11 -7.46 -5.29
N PHE A 67 8.22 -6.73 -5.13
CA PHE A 67 9.01 -6.18 -6.25
C PHE A 67 10.20 -7.07 -6.63
N PHE A 68 10.85 -7.71 -5.66
CA PHE A 68 12.02 -8.56 -5.88
C PHE A 68 11.68 -9.87 -6.58
N LEU A 69 10.64 -10.58 -6.12
CA LEU A 69 10.31 -11.91 -6.67
C LEU A 69 9.89 -11.85 -8.14
N PRO A 70 9.02 -10.94 -8.60
CA PRO A 70 8.64 -10.92 -10.01
C PRO A 70 9.82 -10.59 -10.93
N TRP A 71 10.70 -9.69 -10.49
CA TRP A 71 11.92 -9.37 -11.22
C TRP A 71 12.87 -10.59 -11.29
N ARG A 72 13.08 -11.26 -10.16
CA ARG A 72 14.01 -12.39 -10.06
C ARG A 72 13.51 -13.67 -10.76
N LEU A 73 12.21 -13.93 -10.69
CA LEU A 73 11.57 -15.09 -11.31
C LEU A 73 11.23 -14.86 -12.79
N GLY A 74 11.47 -13.66 -13.32
CA GLY A 74 11.18 -13.32 -14.71
C GLY A 74 9.68 -13.38 -15.03
N TRP A 75 8.84 -12.94 -14.10
CA TRP A 75 7.39 -12.95 -14.30
C TRP A 75 6.99 -12.09 -15.49
N SER A 76 5.98 -12.55 -16.23
CA SER A 76 5.46 -11.77 -17.35
C SER A 76 4.85 -10.46 -16.87
N ARG A 77 4.97 -9.39 -17.67
CA ARG A 77 4.31 -8.10 -17.39
C ARG A 77 2.81 -8.25 -17.14
N LYS A 78 2.14 -9.14 -17.88
CA LYS A 78 0.72 -9.44 -17.68
C LYS A 78 0.45 -10.00 -16.28
N THR A 79 1.31 -10.90 -15.78
CA THR A 79 1.21 -11.45 -14.41
C THR A 79 1.39 -10.35 -13.37
N ILE A 80 2.43 -9.52 -13.53
CA ILE A 80 2.72 -8.41 -12.60
C ILE A 80 1.57 -7.40 -12.58
N SER A 81 1.06 -7.03 -13.75
CA SER A 81 -0.07 -6.11 -13.89
C SER A 81 -1.36 -6.67 -13.26
N ARG A 82 -1.63 -7.97 -13.42
CA ARG A 82 -2.79 -8.62 -12.78
C ARG A 82 -2.66 -8.64 -11.27
N LEU A 83 -1.48 -8.98 -10.75
CA LEU A 83 -1.22 -8.93 -9.30
C LEU A 83 -1.39 -7.51 -8.76
N GLY A 84 -0.83 -6.51 -9.46
CA GLY A 84 -1.01 -5.10 -9.11
C GLY A 84 -2.47 -4.69 -9.08
N ALA A 85 -3.24 -5.04 -10.11
CA ALA A 85 -4.67 -4.77 -10.16
C ALA A 85 -5.45 -5.45 -9.03
N LEU A 86 -5.14 -6.72 -8.71
CA LEU A 86 -5.78 -7.43 -7.59
C LEU A 86 -5.48 -6.78 -6.25
N LEU A 87 -4.23 -6.38 -6.00
CA LEU A 87 -3.84 -5.65 -4.79
C LEU A 87 -4.52 -4.28 -4.70
N ALA A 88 -4.59 -3.55 -5.82
CA ALA A 88 -5.26 -2.26 -5.89
C ALA A 88 -6.77 -2.39 -5.62
N ILE A 89 -7.44 -3.36 -6.24
CA ILE A 89 -8.87 -3.62 -6.00
C ILE A 89 -9.12 -4.04 -4.56
N GLY A 90 -8.32 -4.97 -4.01
CA GLY A 90 -8.47 -5.42 -2.62
C GLY A 90 -8.19 -4.29 -1.61
N GLY A 91 -7.15 -3.50 -1.84
CA GLY A 91 -6.85 -2.31 -1.04
C GLY A 91 -7.95 -1.26 -1.12
N PHE A 92 -8.47 -0.98 -2.32
CA PHE A 92 -9.57 -0.04 -2.50
C PHE A 92 -10.86 -0.52 -1.82
N ALA A 93 -11.19 -1.81 -1.95
CA ALA A 93 -12.33 -2.42 -1.28
C ALA A 93 -12.21 -2.32 0.25
N GLY A 94 -11.02 -2.54 0.81
CA GLY A 94 -10.77 -2.34 2.24
C GLY A 94 -10.97 -0.89 2.69
N VAL A 95 -10.47 0.09 1.92
CA VAL A 95 -10.71 1.51 2.20
C VAL A 95 -12.20 1.83 2.19
N LEU A 96 -12.91 1.37 1.16
CA LEU A 96 -14.35 1.58 1.02
C LEU A 96 -15.12 0.93 2.17
N ALA A 97 -14.75 -0.28 2.59
CA ALA A 97 -15.37 -0.97 3.71
C ALA A 97 -15.26 -0.16 5.01
N VAL A 98 -14.09 0.41 5.30
CA VAL A 98 -13.90 1.28 6.48
C VAL A 98 -14.78 2.53 6.38
N VAL A 99 -14.82 3.19 5.22
CA VAL A 99 -15.64 4.40 5.01
C VAL A 99 -17.13 4.08 5.17
N MET A 100 -17.61 2.99 4.57
CA MET A 100 -19.00 2.56 4.69
C MET A 100 -19.34 2.20 6.14
N TRP A 101 -18.45 1.52 6.86
CA TRP A 101 -18.63 1.19 8.27
C TRP A 101 -18.78 2.46 9.13
N GLN A 102 -17.93 3.48 8.92
CA GLN A 102 -18.08 4.74 9.64
C GLN A 102 -19.41 5.44 9.33
N TRP A 103 -19.92 5.31 8.10
CA TRP A 103 -21.20 5.90 7.70
C TRP A 103 -22.41 5.18 8.29
N ILE A 104 -22.37 3.84 8.35
CA ILE A 104 -23.51 3.01 8.76
C ILE A 104 -23.56 2.88 10.28
N VAL A 105 -22.42 2.70 10.94
CA VAL A 105 -22.36 2.34 12.37
C VAL A 105 -22.06 3.57 13.23
N TRP A 106 -21.03 4.34 12.88
CA TRP A 106 -20.60 5.46 13.70
C TRP A 106 -21.44 6.72 13.51
N ARG A 107 -21.68 7.13 12.25
CA ARG A 107 -22.33 8.42 11.96
C ARG A 107 -23.74 8.59 12.55
N PRO A 108 -24.62 7.56 12.61
CA PRO A 108 -25.94 7.71 13.22
C PRO A 108 -25.88 7.97 14.72
N THR A 109 -24.88 7.42 15.41
CA THR A 109 -24.67 7.57 16.85
C THR A 109 -23.87 8.82 17.22
N ALA A 110 -23.23 9.46 16.25
CA ALA A 110 -22.51 10.72 16.44
C ALA A 110 -23.47 11.89 16.70
N ASN A 111 -23.14 12.74 17.67
CA ASN A 111 -23.86 13.99 17.97
C ASN A 111 -23.69 15.03 16.84
N GLU A 112 -24.53 16.05 16.82
CA GLU A 112 -24.51 17.08 15.76
C GLU A 112 -23.18 17.84 15.67
N PHE A 113 -22.49 18.02 16.79
CA PHE A 113 -21.20 18.70 16.84
C PHE A 113 -20.08 17.93 16.13
N ILE A 114 -20.06 16.59 16.22
CA ILE A 114 -18.97 15.76 15.68
C ILE A 114 -19.27 15.29 14.23
N ARG A 115 -20.55 15.24 13.82
CA ARG A 115 -20.96 14.82 12.45
C ARG A 115 -20.23 15.54 11.30
N PRO A 116 -19.89 16.84 11.36
CA PRO A 116 -19.12 17.49 10.30
C PRO A 116 -17.73 16.88 10.08
N TYR A 117 -17.15 16.22 11.11
CA TYR A 117 -15.81 15.64 11.06
C TYR A 117 -15.76 14.19 10.55
N THR A 118 -16.81 13.74 9.84
CA THR A 118 -16.91 12.33 9.42
C THR A 118 -15.75 11.90 8.50
N TRP A 119 -15.26 12.79 7.64
CA TRP A 119 -14.12 12.49 6.75
C TRP A 119 -12.78 12.43 7.49
N GLN A 120 -12.55 13.34 8.45
CA GLN A 120 -11.38 13.33 9.33
C GLN A 120 -11.35 12.03 10.13
N ARG A 121 -12.52 11.58 10.63
CA ARG A 121 -12.63 10.29 11.31
C ARG A 121 -12.32 9.12 10.38
N CYS A 122 -12.83 9.10 9.15
CA CYS A 122 -12.48 8.05 8.19
C CYS A 122 -10.97 8.00 7.94
N GLY A 123 -10.34 9.14 7.69
CA GLY A 123 -8.88 9.22 7.52
C GLY A 123 -8.12 8.73 8.75
N PHE A 124 -8.57 9.14 9.94
CA PHE A 124 -8.00 8.73 11.21
C PHE A 124 -8.14 7.22 11.46
N VAL A 125 -9.31 6.62 11.21
CA VAL A 125 -9.51 5.17 11.35
C VAL A 125 -8.70 4.40 10.31
N LEU A 126 -8.61 4.90 9.08
CA LEU A 126 -7.78 4.29 8.03
C LEU A 126 -6.29 4.32 8.38
N ALA A 127 -5.80 5.43 8.95
CA ALA A 127 -4.44 5.54 9.44
C ALA A 127 -4.19 4.68 10.70
N GLY A 128 -5.17 4.60 11.60
CA GLY A 128 -5.10 3.76 12.80
C GLY A 128 -5.25 2.26 12.54
N ALA A 129 -5.69 1.87 11.35
CA ALA A 129 -5.96 0.51 10.98
C ALA A 129 -4.68 -0.27 10.62
N VAL A 130 -3.84 -0.48 11.63
CA VAL A 130 -2.53 -1.15 11.48
C VAL A 130 -2.65 -2.67 11.39
N ASP A 131 -3.80 -3.26 11.71
CA ASP A 131 -3.99 -4.71 11.65
C ASP A 131 -4.08 -5.24 10.21
N TRP A 132 -4.45 -4.39 9.25
CA TRP A 132 -4.55 -4.72 7.84
C TRP A 132 -3.77 -3.73 6.96
N PRO A 133 -2.88 -4.20 6.07
CA PRO A 133 -2.03 -3.32 5.26
C PRO A 133 -2.77 -2.74 4.04
N THR A 134 -4.02 -2.32 4.22
CA THR A 134 -4.90 -1.95 3.12
C THR A 134 -4.36 -0.78 2.30
N ILE A 135 -3.82 0.26 2.97
CA ILE A 135 -3.23 1.42 2.29
C ILE A 135 -1.95 1.00 1.55
N GLN A 136 -1.09 0.22 2.19
CA GLN A 136 0.17 -0.24 1.62
C GLN A 136 -0.07 -1.17 0.42
N ALA A 137 -1.06 -2.05 0.51
CA ALA A 137 -1.46 -2.94 -0.57
C ALA A 137 -2.08 -2.16 -1.74
N LEU A 138 -2.93 -1.17 -1.45
CA LEU A 138 -3.51 -0.28 -2.47
C LEU A 138 -2.41 0.44 -3.24
N VAL A 139 -1.50 1.11 -2.53
CA VAL A 139 -0.40 1.88 -3.13
C VAL A 139 0.53 0.96 -3.93
N ALA A 140 0.96 -0.16 -3.34
CA ALA A 140 1.83 -1.11 -4.04
C ALA A 140 1.16 -1.71 -5.28
N GLY A 141 -0.15 -2.00 -5.19
CA GLY A 141 -0.95 -2.48 -6.29
C GLY A 141 -1.03 -1.50 -7.45
N ILE A 142 -1.29 -0.22 -7.15
CA ILE A 142 -1.30 0.86 -8.16
C ILE A 142 0.08 0.97 -8.82
N VAL A 143 1.16 1.01 -8.04
CA VAL A 143 2.54 1.10 -8.55
C VAL A 143 2.84 -0.07 -9.49
N LEU A 144 2.58 -1.31 -9.08
CA LEU A 144 2.77 -2.48 -9.94
C LEU A 144 1.92 -2.43 -11.20
N TRP A 145 0.65 -2.05 -11.08
CA TRP A 145 -0.28 -2.02 -12.21
C TRP A 145 0.14 -1.00 -13.26
N VAL A 146 0.53 0.21 -12.84
CA VAL A 146 0.98 1.27 -13.74
C VAL A 146 2.31 0.90 -14.41
N HIS A 147 3.29 0.38 -13.67
CA HIS A 147 4.58 0.01 -14.24
C HIS A 147 4.55 -1.21 -15.16
N ALA A 148 3.67 -2.17 -14.89
CA ALA A 148 3.54 -3.40 -15.66
C ALA A 148 2.44 -3.35 -16.73
N GLY A 149 1.70 -2.24 -16.83
CA GLY A 149 0.58 -2.07 -17.73
C GLY A 149 0.92 -2.37 -19.20
N PRO A 150 -0.09 -2.66 -20.05
CA PRO A 150 0.12 -2.94 -21.46
C PRO A 150 0.90 -1.80 -22.10
N ARG A 151 2.09 -2.10 -22.64
CA ARG A 151 2.71 -1.17 -23.57
C ARG A 151 1.88 -1.22 -24.86
N PRO A 152 1.51 -0.07 -25.46
CA PRO A 152 0.90 -0.09 -26.78
C PRO A 152 1.80 -0.89 -27.73
N ASN A 153 1.23 -1.81 -28.50
CA ASN A 153 2.04 -2.54 -29.49
C ASN A 153 2.50 -1.51 -30.53
N PRO A 154 3.79 -1.51 -30.92
CA PRO A 154 4.28 -0.59 -31.95
C PRO A 154 3.53 -0.69 -33.28
N VAL A 155 2.95 -1.86 -33.57
CA VAL A 155 2.14 -2.10 -34.76
C VAL A 155 0.83 -1.28 -34.73
N ASP A 156 0.26 -1.05 -33.55
CA ASP A 156 -0.95 -0.25 -33.38
C ASP A 156 -0.68 1.26 -33.60
N SER A 157 0.58 1.70 -33.46
CA SER A 157 0.99 3.09 -33.75
C SER A 157 1.18 3.36 -35.25
N VAL A 158 1.76 2.42 -36.02
CA VAL A 158 2.02 2.61 -37.47
C VAL A 158 0.72 2.76 -38.26
N GLY A 159 -0.31 1.97 -37.95
CA GLY A 159 -1.62 2.09 -38.58
C GLY A 159 -2.37 3.38 -38.21
N ARG A 160 -2.05 3.98 -37.05
CA ARG A 160 -2.69 5.21 -36.58
C ARG A 160 -2.07 6.45 -37.23
N GLU A 161 -0.77 6.44 -37.54
CA GLU A 161 -0.11 7.49 -38.33
C GLU A 161 -0.61 7.48 -39.78
N ALA A 162 -0.69 6.30 -40.42
CA ALA A 162 -1.20 6.19 -41.79
C ALA A 162 -2.67 6.65 -41.94
N ALA A 163 -3.48 6.58 -40.88
CA ALA A 163 -4.86 7.05 -40.91
C ALA A 163 -5.00 8.58 -40.76
N ILE A 164 -3.98 9.27 -40.27
CA ILE A 164 -3.98 10.74 -40.11
C ILE A 164 -3.58 11.42 -41.43
N ASP A 165 -2.72 10.81 -42.24
CA ASP A 165 -2.23 11.38 -43.52
C ASP A 165 -3.23 11.33 -44.69
N VAL A 166 -4.42 10.75 -44.50
CA VAL A 166 -5.43 10.59 -45.56
C VAL A 166 -6.55 11.65 -45.48
N LYS A 167 -6.37 12.69 -44.65
CA LYS A 167 -7.31 13.82 -44.53
C LYS A 167 -6.66 15.13 -44.92
#